data_AF-A0A438VDJ1-F1
#
_entry.id   AF-A0A438VDJ1-F1
#
_cell.length_a   1.000
_cell.length_b   1.000
_cell.length_c   1.000
_cell.angle_alpha   90.00
_cell.angle_beta   90.00
_cell.angle_gamma   90.00
#
_symmetry.space_group_name_H-M   'P 1'
#
loop_
_entity.id
_entity.type
_entity.pdbx_description
1 polymer ?
#
loop_
_entity_poly.entity_id
_entity_poly.type
_entity_poly.pdbx_seq_one_letter_code
_entity_poly.pdbx_strand_id
1 'polypeptide(L)' 'IKAVVDACKEKNIPIRIGVNAGSLEKQFDQKYGPTPKGMVESALYNAKLLEDLDFTNFKISLKASDVMR' A
#
# COMPACT_ATOMS: atom_id res chain seq x y z
N ILE A 1 -10.09 6.20 -6.69
CA ILE A 1 -9.72 4.76 -6.69
C ILE A 1 -10.92 3.82 -6.85
N LYS A 2 -12.12 4.22 -6.41
CA LYS A 2 -13.33 3.39 -6.43
C LYS A 2 -13.62 2.70 -7.78
N ALA A 3 -13.58 3.44 -8.89
CA ALA A 3 -13.79 2.86 -10.22
C ALA A 3 -12.81 1.73 -10.59
N VAL A 4 -11.56 1.79 -10.09
CA VAL A 4 -10.57 0.72 -10.30
C VAL A 4 -10.91 -0.50 -9.45
N VAL A 5 -11.31 -0.27 -8.19
CA VAL A 5 -11.75 -1.33 -7.28
C VAL A 5 -12.98 -2.05 -7.86
N ASP A 6 -13.98 -1.31 -8.33
CA ASP A 6 -15.20 -1.87 -8.93
C ASP A 6 -14.86 -2.74 -10.15
N ALA A 7 -14.01 -2.25 -11.07
CA ALA A 7 -13.56 -3.02 -12.22
C ALA A 7 -12.76 -4.28 -11.83
N CYS A 8 -11.95 -4.22 -10.78
CA CYS A 8 -11.22 -5.38 -10.25
C CYS A 8 -12.16 -6.40 -9.57
N LYS A 9 -13.21 -5.93 -8.87
CA LYS A 9 -14.24 -6.80 -8.27
C LYS A 9 -14.99 -7.57 -9.33
N GLU A 10 -15.49 -6.88 -10.36
CA GLU A 10 -16.25 -7.49 -11.46
C GLU A 10 -15.47 -8.59 -12.18
N LYS A 11 -14.15 -8.44 -12.27
CA LYS A 11 -13.26 -9.36 -12.99
C LYS A 11 -12.52 -10.34 -12.08
N ASN A 12 -12.75 -10.28 -10.76
CA ASN A 12 -12.00 -11.05 -9.76
C ASN A 12 -10.48 -10.93 -9.90
N ILE A 13 -9.98 -9.73 -10.19
CA ILE A 13 -8.54 -9.45 -10.37
C ILE A 13 -7.96 -8.88 -9.07
N PRO A 14 -6.88 -9.48 -8.52
CA PRO A 14 -6.27 -8.96 -7.31
C PRO A 14 -5.54 -7.64 -7.54
N ILE A 15 -5.57 -6.74 -6.55
CA ILE A 15 -4.77 -5.51 -6.53
C ILE A 15 -3.47 -5.74 -5.74
N ARG A 16 -2.34 -5.19 -6.20
CA ARG A 16 -1.10 -5.18 -5.42
C ARG A 16 -0.83 -3.79 -4.85
N ILE A 17 -0.76 -3.69 -3.54
CA ILE A 17 -0.26 -2.51 -2.82
C ILE A 17 1.26 -2.59 -2.81
N GLY A 18 1.91 -1.68 -3.54
CA GLY A 18 3.37 -1.61 -3.62
C GLY A 18 3.92 -0.41 -2.86
N VAL A 19 4.62 -0.65 -1.76
CA VAL A 19 5.32 0.40 -1.00
C VAL A 19 6.80 0.33 -1.28
N ASN A 20 7.40 1.48 -1.58
CA ASN A 20 8.83 1.60 -1.85
C ASN A 20 9.42 2.65 -0.90
N ALA A 21 10.50 2.27 -0.20
CA ALA A 21 11.19 3.15 0.74
C ALA A 21 11.67 4.46 0.10
N GLY A 22 11.98 4.46 -1.21
CA GLY A 22 12.45 5.65 -1.92
C GLY A 22 11.33 6.60 -2.40
N SER A 23 10.06 6.22 -2.28
CA SER A 23 8.93 7.00 -2.76
C SER A 23 7.72 6.90 -1.82
N LEU A 24 7.98 6.96 -0.52
CA LEU A 24 6.96 6.93 0.51
C LEU A 24 6.08 8.20 0.44
N GLU A 25 4.79 8.08 0.74
CA GLU A 25 3.90 9.24 0.74
C GLU A 25 4.33 10.26 1.80
N LYS A 26 4.23 11.55 1.46
CA LYS A 26 4.74 12.67 2.27
C LYS A 26 4.35 12.59 3.75
N GLN A 27 3.12 12.18 4.05
CA GLN A 27 2.63 12.09 5.43
C GLN A 27 3.37 11.03 6.27
N PHE A 28 3.82 9.93 5.66
CA PHE A 28 4.56 8.87 6.35
C PHE A 28 6.05 9.17 6.34
N ASP A 29 6.57 9.74 5.25
CA ASP A 29 7.96 10.16 5.14
C ASP A 29 8.30 11.27 6.14
N GLN A 30 7.45 12.29 6.26
CA GLN A 30 7.66 13.37 7.24
C GLN A 30 7.52 12.90 8.70
N LYS A 31 6.67 11.90 8.97
CA LYS A 31 6.39 11.43 10.33
C LYS A 31 7.38 10.37 10.82
N TYR A 32 7.78 9.46 9.94
CA TYR A 32 8.56 8.28 10.28
C TYR A 32 9.86 8.14 9.48
N GLY A 33 10.05 8.94 8.42
CA GLY A 33 11.08 8.72 7.42
C GLY A 33 10.88 7.42 6.62
N PRO A 34 11.83 7.08 5.74
CA PRO A 34 11.79 5.87 4.95
C PRO A 34 12.26 4.66 5.79
N THR A 35 11.58 4.42 6.91
CA THR A 35 11.83 3.35 7.89
C THR A 35 10.84 2.19 7.68
N PRO A 36 11.11 0.99 8.22
CA PRO A 36 10.17 -0.14 8.17
C PRO A 36 8.79 0.22 8.73
N LYS A 37 8.77 1.00 9.82
CA LYS A 37 7.54 1.52 10.42
C LYS A 37 6.79 2.42 9.43
N GLY A 38 7.47 3.39 8.82
CA GLY A 38 6.85 4.26 7.81
C GLY A 38 6.28 3.48 6.63
N MET A 39 6.99 2.46 6.16
CA MET A 39 6.54 1.58 5.08
C MET A 39 5.32 0.74 5.45
N VAL A 40 5.29 0.18 6.65
CA VAL A 40 4.14 -0.59 7.15
C VAL A 40 2.92 0.30 7.33
N GLU A 41 3.08 1.51 7.86
CA GLU A 41 1.99 2.47 8.05
C GLU A 41 1.38 2.90 6.70
N SER A 42 2.22 3.13 5.69
CA SER A 42 1.78 3.37 4.31
C SER A 42 1.02 2.17 3.73
N ALA A 43 1.52 0.95 3.93
CA ALA A 43 0.85 -0.25 3.45
C ALA A 43 -0.52 -0.45 4.12
N LEU A 44 -0.61 -0.28 5.44
CA LEU A 44 -1.85 -0.41 6.21
C LEU A 44 -2.87 0.66 5.84
N TYR A 45 -2.42 1.90 5.60
CA TYR A 45 -3.29 2.97 5.11
C TYR A 45 -3.93 2.62 3.76
N ASN A 46 -3.14 2.13 2.81
CA ASN A 46 -3.66 1.72 1.50
C ASN A 46 -4.53 0.45 1.59
N ALA A 47 -4.21 -0.49 2.49
CA ALA A 47 -5.03 -1.68 2.73
C ALA A 47 -6.41 -1.29 3.29
N LYS A 48 -6.43 -0.42 4.31
CA LYS A 48 -7.64 0.15 4.90
C LYS A 48 -8.52 0.81 3.84
N LEU A 49 -7.93 1.56 2.92
CA LEU A 49 -8.66 2.22 1.82
C LEU A 49 -9.36 1.22 0.88
N LEU A 50 -8.76 0.05 0.63
CA LEU A 50 -9.40 -1.02 -0.14
C LEU A 50 -10.48 -1.74 0.68
N GLU A 51 -10.23 -1.99 1.95
CA GLU A 51 -11.19 -2.61 2.88
C GLU A 51 -12.43 -1.75 3.08
N ASP A 52 -12.29 -0.42 3.23
CA ASP A 52 -13.39 0.54 3.34
C ASP A 52 -14.24 0.60 2.04
N LEU A 53 -13.73 0.04 0.94
CA LEU A 53 -14.45 -0.17 -0.33
C LEU A 53 -14.89 -1.62 -0.51
N ASP A 54 -14.95 -2.43 0.55
CA ASP A 54 -15.30 -3.85 0.56
C ASP A 54 -14.43 -4.70 -0.39
N PHE A 55 -13.13 -4.40 -0.50
CA PHE A 55 -12.20 -5.11 -1.37
C PHE A 55 -11.06 -5.75 -0.56
N THR A 56 -11.06 -7.08 -0.48
CA THR A 56 -10.07 -7.86 0.28
C THR A 56 -9.16 -8.71 -0.60
N ASN A 57 -9.40 -8.75 -1.92
CA ASN A 57 -8.58 -9.51 -2.86
C ASN A 57 -7.31 -8.73 -3.25
N PHE A 58 -6.40 -8.51 -2.30
CA PHE A 58 -5.16 -7.79 -2.56
C PHE A 58 -3.92 -8.46 -1.95
N LYS A 59 -2.75 -8.06 -2.44
CA LYS A 59 -1.43 -8.46 -1.91
C LYS A 59 -0.60 -7.22 -1.61
N ILE A 60 0.33 -7.35 -0.67
CA ILE A 60 1.25 -6.28 -0.28
C ILE A 60 2.68 -6.65 -0.67
N SER A 61 3.44 -5.69 -1.20
CA SER A 61 4.89 -5.79 -1.39
C SER A 61 5.58 -4.55 -0.82
N LEU A 62 6.60 -4.77 0.01
CA LEU A 62 7.46 -3.74 0.58
C LEU A 62 8.84 -3.86 -0.07
N LYS A 63 9.35 -2.78 -0.68
CA LYS A 63 10.65 -2.76 -1.37
C LYS A 63 11.58 -1.72 -0.78
N ALA A 64 12.80 -2.13 -0.45
CA ALA A 64 13.92 -1.27 -0.10
C ALA A 64 15.19 -1.76 -0.82
N SER A 65 16.12 -0.84 -1.09
CA SER A 65 17.43 -1.19 -1.67
C SER A 65 18.46 -1.58 -0.62
N ASP A 66 18.25 -1.14 0.62
CA ASP A 66 19.06 -1.50 1.78
C ASP A 66 18.39 -2.67 2.51
N VAL A 67 19.14 -3.76 2.69
CA VAL A 67 18.65 -5.01 3.30
C VAL A 67 18.41 -4.85 4.79
N MET A 68 19.19 -4.00 5.48
CA MET A 68 19.15 -3.85 6.93
C MET A 68 18.22 -2.74 7.41
N ARG A 69 17.52 -2.09 6.48
CA ARG A 69 16.66 -0.94 6.76
C ARG A 69 15.46 -1.30 7.61
#